data_AF-A0A2V8G2Z3-F1
#
_entry.id   AF-A0A2V8G2Z3-F1
#
_cell.length_a   1.000
_cell.length_b   1.000
_cell.length_c   1.000
_cell.angle_alpha   90.00
_cell.angle_beta   90.00
_cell.angle_gamma   90.00
#
_symmetry.space_group_name_H-M   'P 1'
#
loop_
_entity.id
_entity.type
_entity.pdbx_description
1 polymer ?
#
loop_
_entity_poly.entity_id
_entity_poly.type
_entity_poly.pdbx_seq_one_letter_code
_entity_poly.pdbx_strand_id
1 'polypeptide(L)'
;LFDVRTATIAAALLAAAFLHVRDSHFGVTDIPATFMATLAFWAIVAYDVDRTRWMNVLGAGVLCGLAGSTKYNAILVALPLFVRILQQSRPETHRVLWAIALCLLAGCGVAAGFLAGTPFSLVDSRLFLSELRGVQVHFIGGHGADLGHGWTYHLTGSLRYGLGAPMLAAALIGGAWLAMTRPATALVVLSFPVAYYLVIGAGRTVFIRYVDPILPFACLLAAVTVVRIAMRAARTDDRMATALATLLTGVLVWPSASRVVAFDRFIAHRDNRLVAAQWLESTFPAGTSLCQTGSPYGWLQSSPPGRFPACDFDPSSGMLSLPGSTKPAQLVVIQHSPLAAYPGVPEGALPALRASYRSIKLFPVEEPSDDPPPVYDEQDAFFAPLDGFDHLSRPGPAFEVFQRR
;
A
#
# COMPACT_ATOMS: atom_id res chain seq x y z
N LEU A 1 -8.74 -15.41 21.05
CA LEU A 1 -9.43 -14.10 21.24
C LEU A 1 -10.86 -14.14 20.74
N PHE A 2 -11.09 -14.69 19.54
CA PHE A 2 -12.41 -14.83 18.92
C PHE A 2 -12.64 -16.28 18.51
N ASP A 3 -13.88 -16.66 18.22
CA ASP A 3 -14.27 -17.99 17.75
C ASP A 3 -13.85 -18.24 16.28
N VAL A 4 -13.92 -19.51 15.86
CA VAL A 4 -13.50 -19.97 14.52
C VAL A 4 -14.33 -19.31 13.40
N ARG A 5 -15.62 -19.03 13.63
CA ARG A 5 -16.47 -18.39 12.62
C ARG A 5 -16.01 -16.96 12.38
N THR A 6 -15.74 -16.20 13.44
CA THR A 6 -15.15 -14.85 13.33
C THR A 6 -13.82 -14.89 12.59
N ALA A 7 -12.94 -15.84 12.91
CA ALA A 7 -11.63 -15.97 12.25
C ALA A 7 -11.75 -16.31 10.76
N THR A 8 -12.67 -17.21 10.39
CA THR A 8 -12.89 -17.63 9.00
C THR A 8 -13.43 -16.46 8.16
N ILE A 9 -14.37 -15.69 8.71
CA ILE A 9 -14.91 -14.51 8.03
C ILE A 9 -13.83 -13.44 7.87
N ALA A 10 -13.02 -13.18 8.92
CA ALA A 10 -11.93 -12.22 8.83
C ALA A 10 -10.91 -12.58 7.74
N ALA A 11 -10.56 -13.86 7.63
CA ALA A 11 -9.68 -14.37 6.58
C ALA A 11 -10.30 -14.24 5.18
N ALA A 12 -11.59 -14.56 5.02
CA ALA A 12 -12.29 -14.41 3.74
C ALA A 12 -12.39 -12.94 3.30
N LEU A 13 -12.65 -12.02 4.24
CA LEU A 13 -12.66 -10.59 3.98
C LEU A 13 -11.27 -10.06 3.56
N LEU A 14 -10.21 -10.48 4.24
CA LEU A 14 -8.84 -10.07 3.90
C LEU A 14 -8.39 -10.63 2.54
N ALA A 15 -8.74 -11.89 2.24
CA ALA A 15 -8.40 -12.53 0.96
C ALA A 15 -8.98 -11.81 -0.26
N ALA A 16 -10.06 -11.05 -0.08
CA ALA A 16 -10.71 -10.26 -1.11
C ALA A 16 -10.66 -8.74 -0.84
N ALA A 17 -9.82 -8.30 0.11
CA ALA A 17 -9.58 -6.88 0.33
C ALA A 17 -8.75 -6.33 -0.84
N PHE A 18 -9.38 -5.46 -1.64
CA PHE A 18 -8.82 -4.94 -2.89
C PHE A 18 -7.38 -4.44 -2.76
N LEU A 19 -7.10 -3.61 -1.74
CA LEU A 19 -5.75 -3.05 -1.57
C LEU A 19 -4.70 -4.13 -1.28
N HIS A 20 -5.03 -5.09 -0.41
CA HIS A 20 -4.14 -6.20 -0.09
C HIS A 20 -3.83 -7.06 -1.33
N VAL A 21 -4.85 -7.35 -2.15
CA VAL A 21 -4.67 -8.11 -3.41
C VAL A 21 -3.85 -7.31 -4.41
N ARG A 22 -4.18 -6.03 -4.62
CA ARG A 22 -3.48 -5.15 -5.53
C ARG A 22 -2.00 -5.06 -5.19
N ASP A 23 -1.68 -4.77 -3.94
CA ASP A 23 -0.29 -4.57 -3.49
C ASP A 23 0.49 -5.88 -3.41
N SER A 24 -0.18 -7.03 -3.34
CA SER A 24 0.46 -8.34 -3.48
C SER A 24 0.99 -8.62 -4.90
N HIS A 25 0.56 -7.86 -5.91
CA HIS A 25 1.08 -7.94 -7.28
C HIS A 25 2.35 -7.10 -7.50
N PHE A 26 2.72 -6.27 -6.52
CA PHE A 26 3.87 -5.37 -6.61
C PHE A 26 4.95 -5.75 -5.60
N GLY A 27 6.22 -5.59 -5.98
CA GLY A 27 7.38 -5.84 -5.12
C GLY A 27 7.61 -4.76 -4.06
N VAL A 28 6.58 -4.42 -3.27
CA VAL A 28 6.63 -3.40 -2.21
C VAL A 28 6.86 -4.00 -0.82
N THR A 29 7.28 -3.17 0.13
CA THR A 29 7.57 -3.60 1.52
C THR A 29 6.32 -3.66 2.40
N ASP A 30 5.21 -3.05 1.98
CA ASP A 30 3.95 -2.95 2.73
C ASP A 30 3.30 -4.32 3.02
N ILE A 31 3.22 -5.20 2.02
CA ILE A 31 2.67 -6.55 2.19
C ILE A 31 3.54 -7.45 3.09
N PRO A 32 4.87 -7.56 2.90
CA PRO A 32 5.75 -8.24 3.85
C PRO A 32 5.64 -7.70 5.28
N ALA A 33 5.57 -6.38 5.46
CA ALA A 33 5.38 -5.77 6.78
C ALA A 33 4.02 -6.12 7.40
N THR A 34 2.96 -6.17 6.60
CA THR A 34 1.62 -6.59 7.02
C THR A 34 1.61 -8.04 7.49
N PHE A 35 2.28 -8.94 6.76
CA PHE A 35 2.47 -10.32 7.17
C PHE A 35 3.22 -10.42 8.51
N MET A 36 4.37 -9.74 8.63
CA MET A 36 5.18 -9.78 9.85
C MET A 36 4.44 -9.19 11.06
N ALA A 37 3.71 -8.09 10.88
CA ALA A 37 2.88 -7.51 11.94
C ALA A 37 1.74 -8.46 12.35
N THR A 38 1.08 -9.12 11.39
CA THR A 38 0.02 -10.09 11.67
C THR A 38 0.56 -11.33 12.39
N LEU A 39 1.74 -11.82 11.99
CA LEU A 39 2.43 -12.94 12.63
C LEU A 39 2.89 -12.59 14.06
N ALA A 40 3.44 -11.39 14.25
CA ALA A 40 3.79 -10.87 15.56
C ALA A 40 2.55 -10.77 16.46
N PHE A 41 1.45 -10.22 15.94
CA PHE A 41 0.18 -10.15 16.66
C PHE A 41 -0.37 -11.54 17.02
N TRP A 42 -0.32 -12.50 16.09
CA TRP A 42 -0.67 -13.89 16.36
C TRP A 42 0.17 -14.45 17.52
N ALA A 43 1.50 -14.29 17.49
CA ALA A 43 2.38 -14.75 18.55
C ALA A 43 2.06 -14.07 19.89
N ILE A 44 1.77 -12.76 19.89
CA ILE A 44 1.32 -12.04 21.09
C ILE A 44 0.07 -12.71 21.66
N VAL A 45 -0.87 -13.13 20.81
CA VAL A 45 -2.18 -13.62 21.26
C VAL A 45 -2.28 -15.12 21.51
N ALA A 46 -1.42 -15.93 20.89
CA ALA A 46 -1.48 -17.38 20.85
C ALA A 46 -1.13 -18.06 22.18
N TYR A 47 -0.33 -17.43 23.04
CA TYR A 47 0.15 -18.10 24.25
C TYR A 47 -0.77 -17.91 25.45
N ASP A 48 -0.92 -19.00 26.22
CA ASP A 48 -1.73 -19.04 27.43
C ASP A 48 -1.24 -18.03 28.48
N VAL A 49 -2.19 -17.27 29.01
CA VAL A 49 -1.98 -16.17 29.96
C VAL A 49 -1.46 -16.68 31.31
N ASP A 50 -1.87 -17.88 31.70
CA ASP A 50 -1.54 -18.44 33.02
C ASP A 50 -0.19 -19.18 33.03
N ARG A 51 0.43 -19.38 31.87
CA ARG A 51 1.67 -20.16 31.69
C ARG A 51 2.70 -19.45 30.84
N THR A 52 2.78 -18.13 30.93
CA THR A 52 3.70 -17.31 30.13
C THR A 52 5.14 -17.81 30.27
N ARG A 53 5.62 -18.51 29.24
CA ARG A 53 7.01 -18.93 29.12
C ARG A 53 7.80 -17.74 28.60
N TRP A 54 8.97 -17.47 29.18
CA TRP A 54 9.85 -16.38 28.74
C TRP A 54 10.16 -16.44 27.23
N MET A 55 10.29 -17.64 26.66
CA MET A 55 10.46 -17.86 25.21
C MET A 55 9.32 -17.30 24.35
N ASN A 56 8.09 -17.31 24.86
CA ASN A 56 6.94 -16.79 24.14
C ASN A 56 6.99 -15.26 24.04
N VAL A 57 7.37 -14.61 25.14
CA VAL A 57 7.55 -13.15 25.21
C VAL A 57 8.73 -12.73 24.34
N LEU A 58 9.86 -13.43 24.44
CA LEU A 58 11.03 -13.19 23.63
C LEU A 58 10.73 -13.39 22.14
N GLY A 59 10.08 -14.48 21.76
CA GLY A 59 9.71 -14.80 20.39
C GLY A 59 8.71 -13.81 19.79
N ALA A 60 7.70 -13.39 20.55
CA ALA A 60 6.78 -12.32 20.13
C ALA A 60 7.54 -11.00 19.94
N GLY A 61 8.46 -10.66 20.85
CA GLY A 61 9.35 -9.51 20.71
C GLY A 61 10.18 -9.56 19.43
N VAL A 62 10.83 -10.70 19.14
CA VAL A 62 11.62 -10.90 17.91
C VAL A 62 10.78 -10.67 16.67
N LEU A 63 9.55 -11.20 16.62
CA LEU A 63 8.65 -10.97 15.48
C LEU A 63 8.24 -9.50 15.34
N CYS A 64 7.97 -8.79 16.44
CA CYS A 64 7.73 -7.34 16.41
C CYS A 64 8.95 -6.57 15.86
N GLY A 65 10.16 -6.96 16.27
CA GLY A 65 11.42 -6.40 15.77
C GLY A 65 11.61 -6.62 14.27
N LEU A 66 11.36 -7.84 13.79
CA LEU A 66 11.41 -8.19 12.37
C LEU A 66 10.34 -7.43 11.55
N ALA A 67 9.16 -7.20 12.10
CA ALA A 67 8.15 -6.34 11.48
C ALA A 67 8.70 -4.92 11.29
N GLY A 68 9.28 -4.32 12.34
CA GLY A 68 9.93 -3.01 12.25
C GLY A 68 11.14 -2.97 11.32
N SER A 69 11.89 -4.07 11.21
CA SER A 69 13.00 -4.19 10.25
C SER A 69 12.51 -4.25 8.80
N THR A 70 11.37 -4.88 8.56
CA THR A 70 10.72 -4.94 7.24
C THR A 70 10.21 -3.57 6.81
N LYS A 71 9.57 -2.85 7.74
CA LYS A 71 9.16 -1.45 7.56
C LYS A 71 9.13 -0.74 8.91
N TYR A 72 9.88 0.35 9.06
CA TYR A 72 10.15 0.96 10.37
C TYR A 72 8.91 1.30 11.20
N ASN A 73 7.83 1.75 10.56
CA ASN A 73 6.59 2.06 11.25
C ASN A 73 5.80 0.82 11.73
N ALA A 74 6.05 -0.37 11.16
CA ALA A 74 5.42 -1.63 11.60
C ALA A 74 5.94 -2.09 12.98
N ILE A 75 7.02 -1.50 13.51
CA ILE A 75 7.51 -1.72 14.88
C ILE A 75 6.43 -1.45 15.94
N LEU A 76 5.43 -0.61 15.61
CA LEU A 76 4.31 -0.26 16.48
C LEU A 76 3.48 -1.49 16.88
N VAL A 77 3.60 -2.62 16.18
CA VAL A 77 2.99 -3.89 16.60
C VAL A 77 3.56 -4.42 17.92
N ALA A 78 4.64 -3.84 18.44
CA ALA A 78 5.11 -4.09 19.80
C ALA A 78 4.13 -3.55 20.87
N LEU A 79 3.29 -2.56 20.57
CA LEU A 79 2.33 -2.00 21.53
C LEU A 79 1.37 -3.06 22.13
N PRO A 80 0.69 -3.91 21.33
CA PRO A 80 -0.15 -4.97 21.89
C PRO A 80 0.61 -5.96 22.77
N LEU A 81 1.91 -6.18 22.54
CA LEU A 81 2.75 -7.03 23.41
C LEU A 81 2.87 -6.42 24.80
N PHE A 82 3.25 -5.14 24.88
CA PHE A 82 3.38 -4.42 26.16
C PHE A 82 2.02 -4.27 26.86
N VAL A 83 0.96 -3.93 26.11
CA VAL A 83 -0.41 -3.88 26.66
C VAL A 83 -0.78 -5.22 27.29
N ARG A 84 -0.52 -6.34 26.61
CA ARG A 84 -0.84 -7.68 27.14
C ARG A 84 -0.05 -7.99 28.41
N ILE A 85 1.25 -7.70 28.44
CA ILE A 85 2.09 -7.89 29.63
C ILE A 85 1.51 -7.10 30.82
N LEU A 86 1.19 -5.82 30.60
CA LEU A 86 0.65 -4.95 31.65
C LEU A 86 -0.75 -5.38 32.12
N GLN A 87 -1.62 -5.87 31.23
CA GLN A 87 -2.94 -6.39 31.60
C GLN A 87 -2.87 -7.67 32.47
N GLN A 88 -1.81 -8.47 32.30
CA GLN A 88 -1.60 -9.70 33.07
C GLN A 88 -1.02 -9.41 34.47
N SER A 89 -0.27 -8.32 34.60
CA SER A 89 0.38 -7.91 35.85
C SER A 89 -0.58 -7.14 36.77
N ARG A 90 -1.40 -7.86 37.54
CA ARG A 90 -2.24 -7.28 38.61
C ARG A 90 -1.39 -6.61 39.72
N PRO A 91 -1.93 -5.62 40.46
CA PRO A 91 -1.20 -4.85 41.47
C PRO A 91 -0.97 -5.65 42.77
N GLU A 92 -0.03 -6.59 42.72
CA GLU A 92 0.69 -7.09 43.90
C GLU A 92 2.17 -6.81 43.66
N THR A 93 2.92 -6.37 44.68
CA THR A 93 4.31 -5.87 44.54
C THR A 93 5.24 -6.84 43.78
N HIS A 94 5.11 -8.15 44.02
CA HIS A 94 5.88 -9.18 43.31
C HIS A 94 5.52 -9.31 41.82
N ARG A 95 4.29 -8.97 41.43
CA ARG A 95 3.83 -9.01 40.04
C ARG A 95 4.29 -7.81 39.23
N VAL A 96 4.59 -6.68 39.88
CA VAL A 96 5.15 -5.47 39.22
C VAL A 96 6.58 -5.72 38.73
N LEU A 97 7.45 -6.26 39.59
CA LEU A 97 8.82 -6.61 39.19
C LEU A 97 8.86 -7.64 38.05
N TRP A 98 7.93 -8.60 38.09
CA TRP A 98 7.79 -9.58 37.03
C TRP A 98 7.29 -8.97 35.71
N ALA A 99 6.37 -8.00 35.77
CA ALA A 99 5.95 -7.20 34.61
C ALA A 99 7.13 -6.46 33.97
N ILE A 100 7.95 -5.82 34.80
CA ILE A 100 9.15 -5.09 34.36
C ILE A 100 10.11 -6.06 33.68
N ALA A 101 10.37 -7.23 34.29
CA ALA A 101 11.23 -8.26 33.71
C ALA A 101 10.71 -8.75 32.35
N LEU A 102 9.40 -8.96 32.21
CA LEU A 102 8.79 -9.32 30.94
C LEU A 102 8.86 -8.20 29.90
N CYS A 103 8.64 -6.95 30.29
CA CYS A 103 8.78 -5.80 29.39
C CYS A 103 10.22 -5.64 28.90
N LEU A 104 11.20 -5.83 29.78
CA LEU A 104 12.62 -5.84 29.41
C LEU A 104 12.92 -6.98 28.44
N LEU A 105 12.42 -8.19 28.73
CA LEU A 105 12.60 -9.36 27.85
C LEU A 105 11.95 -9.15 26.48
N ALA A 106 10.74 -8.58 26.44
CA ALA A 106 10.06 -8.18 25.21
C ALA A 106 10.89 -7.15 24.43
N GLY A 107 11.40 -6.13 25.12
CA GLY A 107 12.29 -5.12 24.54
C GLY A 107 13.58 -5.72 23.96
N CYS A 108 14.20 -6.66 24.67
CA CYS A 108 15.36 -7.42 24.16
C CYS A 108 14.99 -8.22 22.91
N GLY A 109 13.81 -8.87 22.88
CA GLY A 109 13.31 -9.57 21.70
C GLY A 109 13.12 -8.63 20.52
N VAL A 110 12.46 -7.48 20.74
CA VAL A 110 12.25 -6.44 19.72
C VAL A 110 13.58 -5.96 19.15
N ALA A 111 14.54 -5.62 20.02
CA ALA A 111 15.87 -5.20 19.59
C ALA A 111 16.58 -6.31 18.79
N ALA A 112 16.56 -7.55 19.28
CA ALA A 112 17.18 -8.69 18.60
C ALA A 112 16.58 -8.94 17.21
N GLY A 113 15.25 -8.92 17.08
CA GLY A 113 14.56 -9.08 15.80
C GLY A 113 14.87 -7.96 14.82
N PHE A 114 14.88 -6.71 15.30
CA PHE A 114 15.20 -5.56 14.45
C PHE A 114 16.65 -5.62 13.94
N LEU A 115 17.60 -5.87 14.84
CA LEU A 115 19.02 -5.93 14.51
C LEU A 115 19.37 -7.14 13.63
N ALA A 116 18.64 -8.26 13.77
CA ALA A 116 18.81 -9.41 12.90
C ALA A 116 18.42 -9.12 11.44
N GLY A 117 17.36 -8.34 11.21
CA GLY A 117 16.93 -7.96 9.86
C GLY A 117 17.63 -6.69 9.32
N THR A 118 18.15 -5.83 10.20
CA THR A 118 18.84 -4.58 9.83
C THR A 118 20.21 -4.48 10.52
N PRO A 119 21.15 -5.41 10.29
CA PRO A 119 22.47 -5.36 10.93
C PRO A 119 23.28 -4.11 10.55
N PHE A 120 22.96 -3.51 9.38
CA PHE A 120 23.58 -2.27 8.92
C PHE A 120 23.43 -1.10 9.91
N SER A 121 22.37 -1.07 10.73
CA SER A 121 22.21 -0.03 11.75
C SER A 121 23.29 -0.05 12.82
N LEU A 122 24.00 -1.18 12.98
CA LEU A 122 25.17 -1.31 13.87
C LEU A 122 26.48 -1.01 13.14
N VAL A 123 26.59 -1.41 11.88
CA VAL A 123 27.80 -1.24 11.07
C VAL A 123 28.09 0.23 10.83
N ASP A 124 27.08 1.00 10.42
CA ASP A 124 27.19 2.45 10.26
C ASP A 124 25.94 3.15 10.82
N SER A 125 25.92 3.28 12.15
CA SER A 125 24.80 3.92 12.85
C SER A 125 24.61 5.39 12.47
N ARG A 126 25.68 6.08 12.05
CA ARG A 126 25.60 7.50 11.67
C ARG A 126 24.88 7.65 10.34
N LEU A 127 25.28 6.87 9.33
CA LEU A 127 24.63 6.85 8.03
C LEU A 127 23.18 6.35 8.14
N PHE A 128 22.95 5.28 8.91
CA PHE A 128 21.59 4.79 9.17
C PHE A 128 20.69 5.89 9.74
N LEU A 129 21.15 6.63 10.76
CA LEU A 129 20.37 7.70 11.37
C LEU A 129 20.17 8.90 10.43
N SER A 130 21.13 9.22 9.56
CA SER A 130 20.94 10.30 8.57
C SER A 130 19.92 9.91 7.51
N GLU A 131 19.97 8.68 6.99
CA GLU A 131 19.00 8.18 6.01
C GLU A 131 17.60 8.05 6.61
N LEU A 132 17.49 7.56 7.85
CA LEU A 132 16.21 7.49 8.58
C LEU A 132 15.60 8.89 8.77
N ARG A 133 16.42 9.90 9.06
CA ARG A 133 15.96 11.30 9.11
C ARG A 133 15.53 11.79 7.73
N GLY A 134 16.21 11.41 6.66
CA GLY A 134 15.80 11.71 5.28
C GLY A 134 14.40 11.17 4.98
N VAL A 135 14.12 9.91 5.34
CA VAL A 135 12.79 9.30 5.23
C VAL A 135 11.75 10.07 6.05
N GLN A 136 12.08 10.48 7.27
CA GLN A 136 11.17 11.27 8.12
C GLN A 136 10.88 12.65 7.52
N VAL A 137 11.90 13.35 7.00
CA VAL A 137 11.74 14.66 6.35
C VAL A 137 10.87 14.53 5.11
N HIS A 138 11.10 13.52 4.28
CA HIS A 138 10.26 13.24 3.12
C HIS A 138 8.80 12.93 3.52
N PHE A 139 8.60 12.11 4.55
CA PHE A 139 7.28 11.77 5.07
C PHE A 139 6.47 13.01 5.50
N ILE A 140 7.12 13.97 6.16
CA ILE A 140 6.49 15.22 6.62
C ILE A 140 6.35 16.23 5.46
N GLY A 141 7.37 16.33 4.61
CA GLY A 141 7.45 17.31 3.51
C GLY A 141 6.50 17.01 2.35
N GLY A 142 6.11 15.75 2.16
CA GLY A 142 5.21 15.31 1.10
C GLY A 142 5.94 14.70 -0.09
N HIS A 143 5.15 14.14 -1.02
CA HIS A 143 5.64 13.43 -2.20
C HIS A 143 4.76 13.77 -3.41
N GLY A 144 5.33 14.42 -4.43
CA GLY A 144 4.59 14.75 -5.65
C GLY A 144 3.40 15.69 -5.38
N ALA A 145 2.19 15.25 -5.72
CA ALA A 145 0.97 16.03 -5.52
C ALA A 145 0.64 16.19 -4.02
N ASP A 146 0.26 17.41 -3.62
CA ASP A 146 -0.20 17.69 -2.25
C ASP A 146 -1.65 17.26 -2.07
N LEU A 147 -1.84 16.10 -1.44
CA LEU A 147 -3.14 15.51 -1.14
C LEU A 147 -3.61 15.82 0.29
N GLY A 148 -2.89 16.71 0.99
CA GLY A 148 -3.14 17.06 2.38
C GLY A 148 -2.54 16.05 3.38
N HIS A 149 -3.08 16.07 4.61
CA HIS A 149 -2.59 15.20 5.68
C HIS A 149 -3.19 13.79 5.59
N GLY A 150 -2.37 12.80 5.97
CA GLY A 150 -2.77 11.39 5.91
C GLY A 150 -4.00 11.04 6.76
N TRP A 151 -4.32 11.75 7.84
CA TRP A 151 -5.49 11.41 8.66
C TRP A 151 -6.82 11.50 7.93
N THR A 152 -6.98 12.42 6.98
CA THR A 152 -8.21 12.50 6.18
C THR A 152 -8.08 11.59 4.97
N TYR A 153 -6.95 11.68 4.26
CA TYR A 153 -6.70 10.91 3.04
C TYR A 153 -6.78 9.40 3.27
N HIS A 154 -6.18 8.89 4.36
CA HIS A 154 -6.19 7.46 4.63
C HIS A 154 -7.57 6.91 5.02
N LEU A 155 -8.46 7.73 5.59
CA LEU A 155 -9.83 7.30 5.90
C LEU A 155 -10.73 7.36 4.66
N THR A 156 -10.73 8.50 3.96
CA THR A 156 -11.69 8.78 2.89
C THR A 156 -11.26 8.27 1.53
N GLY A 157 -9.95 8.20 1.29
CA GLY A 157 -9.32 7.60 0.12
C GLY A 157 -8.86 6.18 0.45
N SER A 158 -7.81 6.04 1.25
CA SER A 158 -7.06 4.77 1.31
C SER A 158 -7.86 3.57 1.79
N LEU A 159 -8.44 3.64 2.99
CA LEU A 159 -9.24 2.57 3.55
C LEU A 159 -10.56 2.39 2.80
N ARG A 160 -11.17 3.48 2.31
CA ARG A 160 -12.43 3.43 1.57
C ARG A 160 -12.28 2.65 0.27
N TYR A 161 -11.27 2.96 -0.54
CA TYR A 161 -11.02 2.23 -1.79
C TYR A 161 -10.39 0.86 -1.51
N GLY A 162 -9.53 0.76 -0.51
CA GLY A 162 -8.81 -0.48 -0.22
C GLY A 162 -9.64 -1.61 0.38
N LEU A 163 -10.61 -1.29 1.24
CA LEU A 163 -11.55 -2.26 1.79
C LEU A 163 -12.90 -2.23 1.09
N GLY A 164 -13.33 -1.08 0.57
CA GLY A 164 -14.72 -0.81 0.24
C GLY A 164 -15.47 -0.19 1.43
N ALA A 165 -16.38 0.75 1.14
CA ALA A 165 -17.11 1.49 2.17
C ALA A 165 -17.93 0.59 3.14
N PRO A 166 -18.61 -0.48 2.70
CA PRO A 166 -19.34 -1.36 3.61
C PRO A 166 -18.43 -2.06 4.62
N MET A 167 -17.31 -2.61 4.15
CA MET A 167 -16.34 -3.31 5.01
C MET A 167 -15.68 -2.34 6.00
N LEU A 168 -15.31 -1.14 5.56
CA LEU A 168 -14.81 -0.09 6.44
C LEU A 168 -15.83 0.30 7.52
N ALA A 169 -17.10 0.50 7.17
CA ALA A 169 -18.16 0.80 8.13
C ALA A 169 -18.33 -0.32 9.16
N ALA A 170 -18.35 -1.59 8.71
CA ALA A 170 -18.42 -2.74 9.61
C ALA A 170 -17.20 -2.86 10.54
N ALA A 171 -16.00 -2.52 10.06
CA ALA A 171 -14.79 -2.48 10.87
C ALA A 171 -14.87 -1.43 11.99
N LEU A 172 -15.34 -0.22 11.67
CA LEU A 172 -15.52 0.86 12.65
C LEU A 172 -16.57 0.48 13.71
N ILE A 173 -17.72 -0.06 13.27
CA ILE A 173 -18.78 -0.55 14.16
C ILE A 173 -18.25 -1.67 15.07
N GLY A 174 -17.49 -2.61 14.52
CA GLY A 174 -16.94 -3.74 15.25
C GLY A 174 -15.89 -3.32 16.28
N GLY A 175 -15.05 -2.34 15.92
CA GLY A 175 -14.09 -1.70 16.83
C GLY A 175 -14.79 -1.01 18.00
N ALA A 176 -15.81 -0.18 17.73
CA ALA A 176 -16.59 0.50 18.76
C ALA A 176 -17.29 -0.51 19.69
N TRP A 177 -17.92 -1.52 19.12
CA TRP A 177 -18.57 -2.59 19.90
C TRP A 177 -17.57 -3.38 20.76
N LEU A 178 -16.40 -3.71 20.22
CA LEU A 178 -15.37 -4.42 20.98
C LEU A 178 -14.88 -3.56 22.15
N ALA A 179 -14.64 -2.26 21.92
CA ALA A 179 -14.24 -1.31 22.95
C ALA A 179 -15.29 -1.18 24.08
N MET A 180 -16.58 -1.12 23.73
CA MET A 180 -17.66 -1.00 24.71
C MET A 180 -17.92 -2.30 25.50
N THR A 181 -17.71 -3.47 24.89
CA THR A 181 -18.12 -4.75 25.50
C THR A 181 -16.96 -5.56 26.09
N ARG A 182 -15.76 -5.41 25.54
CA ARG A 182 -14.54 -6.13 25.97
C ARG A 182 -13.33 -5.19 25.92
N PRO A 183 -13.29 -4.12 26.73
CA PRO A 183 -12.27 -3.07 26.64
C PRO A 183 -10.83 -3.59 26.75
N ALA A 184 -10.58 -4.62 27.58
CA ALA A 184 -9.26 -5.23 27.67
C ALA A 184 -8.82 -5.88 26.34
N THR A 185 -9.71 -6.65 25.71
CA THR A 185 -9.46 -7.24 24.39
C THR A 185 -9.35 -6.18 23.31
N ALA A 186 -10.19 -5.13 23.38
CA ALA A 186 -10.14 -4.01 22.46
C ALA A 186 -8.79 -3.28 22.54
N LEU A 187 -8.26 -3.06 23.74
CA LEU A 187 -6.97 -2.40 23.91
C LEU A 187 -5.83 -3.20 23.25
N VAL A 188 -5.86 -4.54 23.36
CA VAL A 188 -4.91 -5.40 22.65
C VAL A 188 -5.09 -5.30 21.13
N VAL A 189 -6.32 -5.47 20.62
CA VAL A 189 -6.58 -5.48 19.16
C VAL A 189 -6.38 -4.11 18.51
N LEU A 190 -6.75 -3.02 19.18
CA LEU A 190 -6.77 -1.67 18.62
C LEU A 190 -5.48 -0.88 18.85
N SER A 191 -4.65 -1.24 19.84
CA SER A 191 -3.42 -0.50 20.17
C SER A 191 -2.49 -0.34 18.97
N PHE A 192 -2.29 -1.41 18.18
CA PHE A 192 -1.49 -1.34 16.96
C PHE A 192 -2.16 -0.53 15.83
N PRO A 193 -3.33 -0.93 15.28
CA PRO A 193 -3.88 -0.25 14.11
C PRO A 193 -4.22 1.23 14.39
N VAL A 194 -4.63 1.59 15.61
CA VAL A 194 -4.88 2.99 15.98
C VAL A 194 -3.58 3.78 16.07
N ALA A 195 -2.55 3.28 16.79
CA ALA A 195 -1.28 3.99 16.88
C ALA A 195 -0.60 4.11 15.52
N TYR A 196 -0.63 3.05 14.72
CA TYR A 196 -0.09 3.03 13.37
C TYR A 196 -0.83 4.04 12.47
N TYR A 197 -2.16 4.08 12.52
CA TYR A 197 -2.97 5.08 11.80
C TYR A 197 -2.61 6.52 12.19
N LEU A 198 -2.46 6.79 13.50
CA LEU A 198 -2.09 8.12 13.99
C LEU A 198 -0.72 8.56 13.47
N VAL A 199 0.25 7.63 13.39
CA VAL A 199 1.59 7.90 12.88
C VAL A 199 1.58 8.16 11.38
N ILE A 200 1.00 7.26 10.56
CA ILE A 200 0.96 7.46 9.10
C ILE A 200 0.13 8.70 8.72
N GLY A 201 -0.90 9.01 9.52
CA GLY A 201 -1.78 10.14 9.25
C GLY A 201 -1.16 11.52 9.51
N ALA A 202 -0.07 11.58 10.29
CA ALA A 202 0.62 12.83 10.61
C ALA A 202 1.42 13.40 9.42
N GLY A 203 1.82 12.55 8.47
CA GLY A 203 2.61 12.95 7.30
C GLY A 203 1.77 13.53 6.18
N ARG A 204 2.47 14.05 5.16
CA ARG A 204 1.91 14.52 3.88
C ARG A 204 2.27 13.61 2.70
N THR A 205 3.17 12.66 2.93
CA THR A 205 3.37 11.52 2.04
C THR A 205 2.33 10.46 2.39
N VAL A 206 1.36 10.27 1.50
CA VAL A 206 0.10 9.55 1.76
C VAL A 206 -0.16 8.44 0.75
N PHE A 207 0.87 7.67 0.39
CA PHE A 207 0.68 6.46 -0.43
C PHE A 207 -0.44 5.57 0.14
N ILE A 208 -1.33 5.10 -0.73
CA ILE A 208 -2.49 4.34 -0.28
C ILE A 208 -2.11 3.04 0.44
N ARG A 209 -1.04 2.39 -0.03
CA ARG A 209 -0.49 1.15 0.54
C ARG A 209 -0.05 1.28 2.01
N TYR A 210 0.13 2.51 2.52
CA TYR A 210 0.49 2.71 3.92
C TYR A 210 -0.52 2.13 4.91
N VAL A 211 -1.78 1.94 4.52
CA VAL A 211 -2.80 1.33 5.37
C VAL A 211 -2.82 -0.21 5.33
N ASP A 212 -1.98 -0.87 4.53
CA ASP A 212 -1.93 -2.34 4.43
C ASP A 212 -1.80 -3.04 5.79
N PRO A 213 -0.92 -2.59 6.72
CA PRO A 213 -0.81 -3.23 8.03
C PRO A 213 -2.07 -3.12 8.91
N ILE A 214 -2.99 -2.22 8.58
CA ILE A 214 -4.28 -2.05 9.26
C ILE A 214 -5.32 -3.06 8.75
N LEU A 215 -5.23 -3.50 7.49
CA LEU A 215 -6.30 -4.29 6.85
C LEU A 215 -6.63 -5.61 7.56
N PRO A 216 -5.68 -6.41 8.07
CA PRO A 216 -6.00 -7.63 8.81
C PRO A 216 -6.86 -7.34 10.06
N PHE A 217 -6.56 -6.24 10.76
CA PHE A 217 -7.30 -5.80 11.93
C PHE A 217 -8.68 -5.25 11.56
N ALA A 218 -8.78 -4.47 10.49
CA ALA A 218 -10.05 -3.98 9.99
C ALA A 218 -10.98 -5.13 9.57
N CYS A 219 -10.46 -6.14 8.86
CA CYS A 219 -11.21 -7.35 8.47
C CYS A 219 -11.65 -8.15 9.69
N LEU A 220 -10.80 -8.28 10.72
CA LEU A 220 -11.16 -8.91 12.00
C LEU A 220 -12.31 -8.17 12.69
N LEU A 221 -12.27 -6.85 12.75
CA LEU A 221 -13.32 -6.04 13.36
C LEU A 221 -14.62 -6.09 12.55
N ALA A 222 -14.53 -6.09 11.21
CA ALA A 222 -15.70 -6.28 10.34
C ALA A 222 -16.35 -7.66 10.57
N ALA A 223 -15.54 -8.71 10.74
CA ALA A 223 -16.04 -10.04 11.08
C ALA A 223 -16.76 -10.08 12.44
N VAL A 224 -16.27 -9.35 13.45
CA VAL A 224 -16.97 -9.19 14.75
C VAL A 224 -18.36 -8.60 14.55
N THR A 225 -18.51 -7.59 13.69
CA THR A 225 -19.80 -7.00 13.34
C THR A 225 -20.73 -8.02 12.70
N VAL A 226 -20.24 -8.75 11.70
CA VAL A 226 -21.01 -9.79 10.97
C VAL A 226 -21.53 -10.86 11.92
N VAL A 227 -20.64 -11.48 12.70
CA VAL A 227 -21.00 -12.58 13.59
C VAL A 227 -22.01 -12.11 14.64
N ARG A 228 -21.83 -10.89 15.18
CA ARG A 228 -22.74 -10.35 16.18
C ARG A 228 -24.15 -10.11 15.62
N ILE A 229 -24.26 -9.51 14.44
CA ILE A 229 -25.55 -9.29 13.78
C ILE A 229 -26.22 -10.63 13.47
N ALA A 230 -25.47 -11.56 12.87
CA ALA A 230 -25.99 -12.88 12.50
C ALA A 230 -26.49 -13.67 13.71
N MET A 231 -25.71 -13.74 14.80
CA MET A 231 -26.11 -14.43 16.03
C MET A 231 -27.32 -13.77 16.70
N ARG A 232 -27.39 -12.43 16.69
CA ARG A 232 -28.54 -11.73 17.29
C ARG A 232 -29.82 -11.93 16.50
N ALA A 233 -29.75 -11.96 15.17
CA ALA A 233 -30.89 -12.20 14.30
C ALA A 233 -31.34 -13.67 14.33
N ALA A 234 -30.41 -14.62 14.31
CA ALA A 234 -30.68 -16.05 14.31
C ALA A 234 -31.09 -16.63 15.68
N ARG A 235 -30.95 -15.84 16.77
CA ARG A 235 -31.24 -16.26 18.15
C ARG A 235 -30.43 -17.51 18.53
N THR A 236 -31.08 -18.67 18.61
CA THR A 236 -30.47 -19.97 18.99
C THR A 236 -30.25 -20.92 17.80
N ASP A 237 -30.66 -20.54 16.59
CA ASP A 237 -30.50 -21.38 15.40
C ASP A 237 -29.13 -21.16 14.75
N ASP A 238 -28.23 -22.12 14.94
CA ASP A 238 -26.86 -22.03 14.43
C ASP A 238 -26.76 -22.11 12.89
N ARG A 239 -27.70 -22.82 12.25
CA ARG A 239 -27.76 -22.91 10.78
C ARG A 239 -28.15 -21.56 10.20
N MET A 240 -29.17 -20.93 10.76
CA MET A 240 -29.59 -19.57 10.39
C MET A 240 -28.46 -18.55 10.65
N ALA A 241 -27.76 -18.65 11.78
CA ALA A 241 -26.63 -17.78 12.09
C ALA A 241 -25.51 -17.90 11.05
N THR A 242 -25.20 -19.12 10.62
CA THR A 242 -24.19 -19.39 9.59
C THR A 242 -24.64 -18.85 8.22
N ALA A 243 -25.90 -19.06 7.84
CA ALA A 243 -26.46 -18.55 6.59
C ALA A 243 -26.43 -17.01 6.54
N LEU A 244 -26.88 -16.34 7.62
CA LEU A 244 -26.85 -14.89 7.72
C LEU A 244 -25.42 -14.34 7.74
N ALA A 245 -24.50 -14.98 8.47
CA ALA A 245 -23.10 -14.56 8.48
C ALA A 245 -22.47 -14.67 7.08
N THR A 246 -22.77 -15.74 6.35
CA THR A 246 -22.30 -15.95 4.97
C THR A 246 -22.86 -14.88 4.02
N LEU A 247 -24.18 -14.63 4.09
CA LEU A 247 -24.83 -13.59 3.30
C LEU A 247 -24.24 -12.20 3.56
N LEU A 248 -24.13 -11.82 4.84
CA LEU A 248 -23.56 -10.53 5.23
C LEU A 248 -22.11 -10.39 4.78
N THR A 249 -21.30 -11.46 4.93
CA THR A 249 -19.92 -11.48 4.42
C THR A 249 -19.88 -11.23 2.91
N GLY A 250 -20.75 -11.90 2.14
CA GLY A 250 -20.88 -11.69 0.70
C GLY A 250 -21.23 -10.24 0.33
N VAL A 251 -22.20 -9.64 1.03
CA VAL A 251 -22.58 -8.23 0.82
C VAL A 251 -21.44 -7.26 1.15
N LEU A 252 -20.73 -7.51 2.26
CA LEU A 252 -19.62 -6.68 2.72
C LEU A 252 -18.43 -6.70 1.77
N VAL A 253 -18.09 -7.89 1.27
CA VAL A 253 -16.90 -8.10 0.43
C VAL A 253 -17.15 -7.74 -1.03
N TRP A 254 -18.41 -7.76 -1.48
CA TRP A 254 -18.77 -7.60 -2.90
C TRP A 254 -18.08 -6.42 -3.60
N PRO A 255 -18.11 -5.16 -3.09
CA PRO A 255 -17.47 -4.04 -3.78
C PRO A 255 -15.93 -4.16 -3.86
N SER A 256 -15.32 -4.85 -2.91
CA SER A 256 -13.88 -5.09 -2.88
C SER A 256 -13.51 -6.20 -3.85
N ALA A 257 -14.23 -7.32 -3.79
CA ALA A 257 -14.06 -8.47 -4.67
C ALA A 257 -14.32 -8.12 -6.16
N SER A 258 -15.30 -7.26 -6.46
CA SER A 258 -15.55 -6.80 -7.82
C SER A 258 -14.37 -6.01 -8.38
N ARG A 259 -13.75 -5.15 -7.56
CA ARG A 259 -12.53 -4.41 -7.94
C ARG A 259 -11.32 -5.32 -8.09
N VAL A 260 -11.18 -6.35 -7.25
CA VAL A 260 -10.14 -7.38 -7.43
C VAL A 260 -10.26 -8.01 -8.81
N VAL A 261 -11.45 -8.47 -9.20
CA VAL A 261 -11.67 -9.08 -10.52
C VAL A 261 -11.39 -8.09 -11.66
N ALA A 262 -11.83 -6.84 -11.53
CA ALA A 262 -11.59 -5.80 -12.52
C ALA A 262 -10.09 -5.48 -12.66
N PHE A 263 -9.38 -5.35 -11.54
CA PHE A 263 -7.94 -5.12 -11.50
C PHE A 263 -7.15 -6.28 -12.10
N ASP A 264 -7.45 -7.53 -11.72
CA ASP A 264 -6.76 -8.71 -12.24
C ASP A 264 -6.92 -8.83 -13.77
N ARG A 265 -8.12 -8.54 -14.29
CA ARG A 265 -8.37 -8.46 -15.73
C ARG A 265 -7.58 -7.33 -16.38
N PHE A 266 -7.52 -6.17 -15.74
CA PHE A 266 -6.78 -5.01 -16.22
C PHE A 266 -5.29 -5.30 -16.32
N ILE A 267 -4.65 -5.81 -15.26
CA ILE A 267 -3.21 -6.11 -15.25
C ILE A 267 -2.82 -7.32 -16.09
N ALA A 268 -3.78 -8.16 -16.49
CA ALA A 268 -3.53 -9.24 -17.46
C ALA A 268 -3.28 -8.71 -18.88
N HIS A 269 -3.68 -7.47 -19.19
CA HIS A 269 -3.37 -6.84 -20.47
C HIS A 269 -1.90 -6.39 -20.50
N ARG A 270 -1.34 -6.39 -21.72
CA ARG A 270 0.05 -6.00 -21.91
C ARG A 270 0.23 -4.50 -21.64
N ASP A 271 1.16 -4.18 -20.76
CA ASP A 271 1.50 -2.80 -20.40
C ASP A 271 1.87 -1.94 -21.62
N ASN A 272 1.34 -0.72 -21.67
CA ASN A 272 1.53 0.17 -22.81
C ASN A 272 3.00 0.58 -23.01
N ARG A 273 3.81 0.62 -21.94
CA ARG A 273 5.27 0.86 -22.00
C ARG A 273 5.98 -0.17 -22.87
N LEU A 274 5.53 -1.42 -22.85
CA LEU A 274 6.06 -2.51 -23.68
C LEU A 274 5.53 -2.45 -25.11
N VAL A 275 4.23 -2.14 -25.27
CA VAL A 275 3.58 -2.06 -26.58
C VAL A 275 4.21 -0.96 -27.44
N ALA A 276 4.37 0.24 -26.88
CA ALA A 276 4.97 1.37 -27.57
C ALA A 276 6.46 1.12 -27.84
N ALA A 277 7.21 0.56 -26.90
CA ALA A 277 8.61 0.19 -27.09
C ALA A 277 8.80 -0.77 -28.26
N GLN A 278 8.02 -1.86 -28.32
CA GLN A 278 8.14 -2.86 -29.37
C GLN A 278 7.79 -2.33 -30.74
N TRP A 279 6.78 -1.46 -30.83
CA TRP A 279 6.46 -0.82 -32.09
C TRP A 279 7.61 0.07 -32.58
N LEU A 280 8.27 0.83 -31.69
CA LEU A 280 9.43 1.64 -32.05
C LEU A 280 10.59 0.76 -32.52
N GLU A 281 10.88 -0.33 -31.81
CA GLU A 281 11.95 -1.27 -32.14
C GLU A 281 11.72 -2.01 -33.46
N SER A 282 10.47 -2.31 -33.81
CA SER A 282 10.13 -2.99 -35.07
C SER A 282 10.04 -2.04 -36.27
N THR A 283 9.73 -0.76 -36.02
CA THR A 283 9.44 0.21 -37.08
C THR A 283 10.68 1.00 -37.50
N PHE A 284 11.59 1.28 -36.56
CA PHE A 284 12.76 2.13 -36.81
C PHE A 284 14.08 1.35 -36.70
N PRO A 285 15.04 1.59 -37.62
CA PRO A 285 16.35 0.95 -37.56
C PRO A 285 17.09 1.21 -36.24
N ALA A 286 17.99 0.30 -35.88
CA ALA A 286 18.94 0.55 -34.81
C ALA A 286 19.78 1.81 -35.14
N GLY A 287 19.97 2.70 -34.15
CA GLY A 287 20.71 3.95 -34.31
C GLY A 287 19.87 5.18 -34.67
N THR A 288 18.55 5.05 -34.88
CA THR A 288 17.65 6.20 -34.98
C THR A 288 17.73 7.08 -33.73
N SER A 289 17.95 8.38 -33.92
CA SER A 289 18.00 9.37 -32.84
C SER A 289 16.61 9.51 -32.19
N LEU A 290 16.44 8.93 -31.00
CA LEU A 290 15.17 8.89 -30.27
C LEU A 290 15.38 9.22 -28.79
N CYS A 291 14.54 10.08 -28.24
CA CYS A 291 14.46 10.33 -26.80
C CYS A 291 12.99 10.30 -26.32
N GLN A 292 12.79 10.16 -25.01
CA GLN A 292 11.46 10.15 -24.39
C GLN A 292 11.32 11.19 -23.27
N THR A 293 10.12 11.69 -23.05
CA THR A 293 9.79 12.59 -21.94
C THR A 293 9.09 11.83 -20.80
N GLY A 294 8.93 12.51 -19.66
CA GLY A 294 8.15 12.01 -18.54
C GLY A 294 9.00 11.34 -17.45
N SER A 295 8.31 10.76 -16.47
CA SER A 295 8.95 10.16 -15.30
C SER A 295 9.63 8.82 -15.62
N PRO A 296 10.79 8.51 -15.01
CA PRO A 296 11.46 7.21 -15.15
C PRO A 296 10.56 6.00 -14.88
N TYR A 297 9.57 6.13 -13.99
CA TYR A 297 8.63 5.06 -13.70
C TYR A 297 7.65 4.77 -14.84
N GLY A 298 7.38 5.78 -15.69
CA GLY A 298 6.51 5.68 -16.85
C GLY A 298 7.24 5.46 -18.17
N TRP A 299 8.57 5.39 -18.16
CA TRP A 299 9.36 5.22 -19.38
C TRP A 299 9.07 3.90 -20.11
N LEU A 300 9.28 3.95 -21.42
CA LEU A 300 9.20 2.80 -22.31
C LEU A 300 10.13 1.66 -21.85
N GLN A 301 9.60 0.43 -21.87
CA GLN A 301 10.35 -0.77 -21.48
C GLN A 301 10.88 -1.47 -22.74
N SER A 302 12.12 -1.14 -23.10
CA SER A 302 12.83 -1.68 -24.27
C SER A 302 13.56 -2.98 -23.98
N SER A 303 13.94 -3.69 -25.05
CA SER A 303 14.84 -4.85 -25.00
C SER A 303 16.04 -4.62 -25.93
N PRO A 304 17.26 -4.40 -25.41
CA PRO A 304 17.63 -4.38 -23.99
C PRO A 304 17.10 -3.15 -23.23
N PRO A 305 16.98 -3.22 -21.89
CA PRO A 305 16.51 -2.09 -21.08
C PRO A 305 17.37 -0.83 -21.26
N GLY A 306 16.75 0.34 -21.19
CA GLY A 306 17.44 1.63 -21.24
C GLY A 306 17.82 2.10 -22.65
N ARG A 307 17.27 1.49 -23.71
CA ARG A 307 17.53 1.88 -25.11
C ARG A 307 17.08 3.30 -25.44
N PHE A 308 16.09 3.82 -24.72
CA PHE A 308 15.47 5.12 -24.98
C PHE A 308 15.83 6.10 -23.86
N PRO A 309 16.77 7.04 -24.08
CA PRO A 309 17.15 8.02 -23.07
C PRO A 309 16.06 9.07 -22.85
N ALA A 310 16.09 9.72 -21.68
CA ALA A 310 15.32 10.92 -21.43
C ALA A 310 15.73 12.04 -22.39
N CYS A 311 14.80 12.86 -22.86
CA CYS A 311 15.12 14.05 -23.64
C CYS A 311 15.70 15.15 -22.74
N ASP A 312 16.73 15.85 -23.21
CA ASP A 312 17.08 17.17 -22.70
C ASP A 312 16.08 18.19 -23.27
N PHE A 313 15.57 19.07 -22.42
CA PHE A 313 14.67 20.16 -22.81
C PHE A 313 15.38 21.50 -22.65
N ASP A 314 15.48 22.27 -23.74
CA ASP A 314 15.94 23.66 -23.72
C ASP A 314 14.73 24.61 -23.69
N PRO A 315 14.46 25.29 -22.56
CA PRO A 315 13.31 26.18 -22.43
C PRO A 315 13.38 27.40 -23.36
N SER A 316 14.57 27.81 -23.79
CA SER A 316 14.75 29.01 -24.62
C SER A 316 14.37 28.77 -26.08
N SER A 317 14.68 27.59 -26.60
CA SER A 317 14.35 27.17 -27.96
C SER A 317 13.11 26.28 -28.04
N GLY A 318 12.63 25.75 -26.91
CA GLY A 318 11.56 24.75 -26.84
C GLY A 318 11.97 23.40 -27.45
N MET A 319 13.27 23.17 -27.63
CA MET A 319 13.80 22.02 -28.35
C MET A 319 13.99 20.82 -27.42
N LEU A 320 13.69 19.63 -27.94
CA LEU A 320 14.01 18.35 -27.31
C LEU A 320 15.15 17.67 -28.06
N SER A 321 16.19 17.28 -27.33
CA SER A 321 17.38 16.64 -27.87
C SER A 321 17.79 15.42 -27.05
N LEU A 322 18.70 14.63 -27.60
CA LEU A 322 19.36 13.55 -26.86
C LEU A 322 20.24 14.14 -25.74
N PRO A 323 20.46 13.41 -24.63
CA PRO A 323 21.34 13.83 -23.55
C PRO A 323 22.72 14.29 -24.06
N GLY A 324 23.09 15.52 -23.72
CA GLY A 324 24.38 16.09 -24.11
C GLY A 324 24.51 16.45 -25.59
N SER A 325 23.41 16.44 -26.35
CA SER A 325 23.36 16.87 -27.74
C SER A 325 22.61 18.18 -27.90
N THR A 326 23.12 19.09 -28.72
CA THR A 326 22.40 20.29 -29.17
C THR A 326 21.59 20.04 -30.44
N LYS A 327 21.64 18.83 -31.01
CA LYS A 327 20.87 18.47 -32.20
C LYS A 327 19.50 17.92 -31.79
N PRO A 328 18.41 18.33 -32.47
CA PRO A 328 17.09 17.79 -32.19
C PRO A 328 17.04 16.29 -32.44
N ALA A 329 16.29 15.57 -31.61
CA ALA A 329 16.02 14.16 -31.86
C ALA A 329 15.25 13.96 -33.18
N GLN A 330 15.42 12.82 -33.84
CA GLN A 330 14.60 12.49 -35.01
C GLN A 330 13.19 12.06 -34.56
N LEU A 331 13.13 11.32 -33.46
CA LEU A 331 11.92 10.87 -32.81
C LEU A 331 11.87 11.36 -31.37
N VAL A 332 10.71 11.83 -30.96
CA VAL A 332 10.41 12.17 -29.56
C VAL A 332 9.20 11.36 -29.15
N VAL A 333 9.31 10.63 -28.06
CA VAL A 333 8.17 9.96 -27.43
C VAL A 333 7.69 10.80 -26.27
N ILE A 334 6.43 11.20 -26.34
CA ILE A 334 5.75 11.88 -25.24
C ILE A 334 5.00 10.85 -24.42
N GLN A 335 5.31 10.81 -23.12
CA GLN A 335 4.47 10.16 -22.13
C GLN A 335 3.30 11.08 -21.79
N HIS A 336 2.09 10.54 -21.74
CA HIS A 336 0.89 11.20 -21.22
C HIS A 336 0.52 10.52 -19.91
N SER A 337 0.83 11.17 -18.79
CA SER A 337 0.65 10.61 -17.46
C SER A 337 -0.69 11.03 -16.86
N PRO A 338 -1.48 10.09 -16.31
CA PRO A 338 -2.66 10.42 -15.51
C PRO A 338 -2.28 10.89 -14.10
N LEU A 339 -1.01 10.74 -13.69
CA LEU A 339 -0.55 11.03 -12.34
C LEU A 339 0.11 12.41 -12.28
N ALA A 340 -0.43 13.29 -11.44
CA ALA A 340 0.08 14.65 -11.28
C ALA A 340 1.51 14.68 -10.71
N ALA A 341 1.88 13.70 -9.86
CA ALA A 341 3.24 13.59 -9.33
C ALA A 341 4.29 13.20 -10.39
N TYR A 342 3.85 12.68 -11.54
CA TYR A 342 4.72 12.12 -12.57
C TYR A 342 4.36 12.69 -13.94
N PRO A 343 4.48 14.02 -14.16
CA PRO A 343 4.04 14.65 -15.39
C PRO A 343 4.80 14.12 -16.59
N GLY A 344 4.08 14.00 -17.71
CA GLY A 344 4.58 13.35 -18.91
C GLY A 344 5.39 14.26 -19.85
N VAL A 345 5.18 15.58 -19.79
CA VAL A 345 5.88 16.59 -20.62
C VAL A 345 6.12 17.85 -19.79
N PRO A 346 7.30 18.50 -19.90
CA PRO A 346 7.51 19.83 -19.31
C PRO A 346 6.50 20.85 -19.83
N GLU A 347 5.95 21.68 -18.93
CA GLU A 347 5.06 22.78 -19.32
C GLU A 347 5.73 23.68 -20.36
N GLY A 348 5.03 24.00 -21.45
CA GLY A 348 5.53 24.85 -22.53
C GLY A 348 6.31 24.13 -23.66
N ALA A 349 6.64 22.84 -23.52
CA ALA A 349 7.33 22.10 -24.60
C ALA A 349 6.39 21.70 -25.76
N LEU A 350 5.09 21.50 -25.47
CA LEU A 350 4.11 21.00 -26.46
C LEU A 350 3.93 21.91 -27.70
N PRO A 351 3.81 23.25 -27.58
CA PRO A 351 3.68 24.11 -28.76
C PRO A 351 4.92 24.07 -29.67
N ALA A 352 6.12 24.17 -29.09
CA ALA A 352 7.38 24.12 -29.83
C ALA A 352 7.61 22.76 -30.51
N LEU A 353 7.26 21.67 -29.82
CA LEU A 353 7.26 20.34 -30.39
C LEU A 353 6.32 20.24 -31.60
N ARG A 354 5.06 20.67 -31.48
CA ARG A 354 4.06 20.57 -32.56
C ARG A 354 4.42 21.44 -33.78
N ALA A 355 5.23 22.49 -33.60
CA ALA A 355 5.76 23.28 -34.70
C ALA A 355 6.83 22.53 -35.50
N SER A 356 7.75 21.83 -34.82
CA SER A 356 8.93 21.20 -35.43
C SER A 356 8.75 19.71 -35.75
N TYR A 357 7.75 19.07 -35.14
CA TYR A 357 7.45 17.66 -35.28
C TYR A 357 6.02 17.44 -35.77
N ARG A 358 5.78 16.22 -36.26
CA ARG A 358 4.46 15.71 -36.63
C ARG A 358 4.19 14.46 -35.79
N SER A 359 3.00 14.38 -35.21
CA SER A 359 2.54 13.16 -34.56
C SER A 359 2.33 12.05 -35.61
N ILE A 360 2.96 10.90 -35.39
CA ILE A 360 2.91 9.76 -36.32
C ILE A 360 2.22 8.54 -35.74
N LYS A 361 2.13 8.42 -34.41
CA LYS A 361 1.48 7.30 -33.74
C LYS A 361 1.04 7.68 -32.33
N LEU A 362 -0.20 7.33 -31.99
CA LEU A 362 -0.74 7.40 -30.63
C LEU A 362 -0.91 5.98 -30.07
N PHE A 363 -0.60 5.83 -28.79
CA PHE A 363 -0.84 4.65 -27.97
C PHE A 363 -1.76 5.06 -26.80
N PRO A 364 -3.07 5.20 -27.06
CA PRO A 364 -4.01 5.59 -26.02
C PRO A 364 -4.16 4.44 -25.00
N VAL A 365 -4.51 4.81 -23.77
CA VAL A 365 -4.93 3.84 -22.73
C VAL A 365 -6.39 4.04 -22.34
N GLU A 366 -6.90 5.26 -22.46
CA GLU A 366 -8.29 5.61 -22.14
C GLU A 366 -9.27 5.11 -23.21
N GLU A 367 -10.40 4.59 -22.75
CA GLU A 367 -11.56 4.18 -23.54
C GLU A 367 -12.79 5.03 -23.15
N PRO A 368 -13.69 5.35 -24.10
CA PRO A 368 -14.95 6.01 -23.79
C PRO A 368 -15.82 5.11 -22.90
N SER A 369 -16.30 5.64 -21.77
CA SER A 369 -17.28 4.98 -20.91
C SER A 369 -18.18 6.03 -20.24
N ASP A 370 -19.41 5.62 -19.92
CA ASP A 370 -20.40 6.43 -19.18
C ASP A 370 -20.17 6.37 -17.66
N ASP A 371 -19.23 5.54 -17.19
CA ASP A 371 -18.89 5.37 -15.78
C ASP A 371 -18.06 6.55 -15.21
N PRO A 372 -17.85 6.60 -13.88
CA PRO A 372 -16.97 7.59 -13.27
C PRO A 372 -15.50 7.41 -13.69
N PRO A 373 -14.75 8.52 -13.86
CA PRO A 373 -13.36 8.47 -14.31
C PRO A 373 -12.47 7.64 -13.36
N PRO A 374 -11.36 7.07 -13.88
CA PRO A 374 -10.42 6.32 -13.07
C PRO A 374 -9.90 7.12 -11.88
N VAL A 375 -9.82 6.46 -10.74
CA VAL A 375 -9.25 7.04 -9.52
C VAL A 375 -7.86 6.48 -9.34
N TYR A 376 -6.81 7.29 -9.35
CA TYR A 376 -5.43 6.82 -9.14
C TYR A 376 -4.93 7.12 -7.72
N ASP A 377 -3.91 6.38 -7.29
CA ASP A 377 -3.00 6.88 -6.27
C ASP A 377 -2.00 7.83 -6.96
N GLU A 378 -2.23 9.14 -6.81
CA GLU A 378 -1.39 10.18 -7.42
C GLU A 378 0.08 10.13 -6.99
N GLN A 379 0.37 9.54 -5.83
CA GLN A 379 1.73 9.45 -5.31
C GLN A 379 2.43 8.17 -5.78
N ASP A 380 1.70 7.14 -6.20
CA ASP A 380 2.25 5.85 -6.58
C ASP A 380 2.40 5.67 -8.09
N ALA A 381 3.61 5.35 -8.54
CA ALA A 381 3.93 5.27 -9.96
C ALA A 381 3.55 3.91 -10.59
N PHE A 382 2.47 3.28 -10.12
CA PHE A 382 1.98 2.01 -10.67
C PHE A 382 1.21 2.18 -11.98
N PHE A 383 0.66 3.37 -12.24
CA PHE A 383 -0.20 3.63 -13.41
C PHE A 383 -1.35 2.61 -13.50
N ALA A 384 -1.87 2.22 -12.34
CA ALA A 384 -3.02 1.35 -12.19
C ALA A 384 -4.02 2.04 -11.27
N PRO A 385 -5.30 2.17 -11.67
CA PRO A 385 -6.28 2.86 -10.84
C PRO A 385 -6.75 1.98 -9.68
N LEU A 386 -7.41 2.63 -8.73
CA LEU A 386 -8.12 2.09 -7.59
C LEU A 386 -9.56 1.73 -7.93
N ASP A 387 -10.13 2.41 -8.92
CA ASP A 387 -11.52 2.27 -9.38
C ASP A 387 -11.64 2.80 -10.81
N GLY A 388 -12.73 2.49 -11.50
CA GLY A 388 -12.97 2.99 -12.88
C GLY A 388 -12.16 2.27 -13.95
N PHE A 389 -11.91 0.96 -13.77
CA PHE A 389 -11.13 0.13 -14.71
C PHE A 389 -11.72 0.08 -16.12
N ASP A 390 -13.04 0.21 -16.27
CA ASP A 390 -13.74 0.14 -17.57
C ASP A 390 -13.42 1.32 -18.50
N HIS A 391 -12.79 2.37 -17.99
CA HIS A 391 -12.25 3.48 -18.80
C HIS A 391 -10.88 3.18 -19.39
N LEU A 392 -10.27 2.02 -19.12
CA LEU A 392 -8.88 1.76 -19.49
C LEU A 392 -8.72 0.42 -20.22
N SER A 393 -8.09 0.48 -21.38
CA SER A 393 -7.79 -0.70 -22.20
C SER A 393 -6.61 -1.53 -21.70
N ARG A 394 -5.69 -0.94 -20.93
CA ARG A 394 -4.42 -1.56 -20.48
C ARG A 394 -3.68 -0.76 -19.41
N PRO A 395 -2.72 -1.37 -18.69
CA PRO A 395 -1.82 -0.70 -17.76
C PRO A 395 -0.81 0.25 -18.42
N GLY A 396 -0.30 1.18 -17.61
CA GLY A 396 0.75 2.12 -18.01
C GLY A 396 0.21 3.46 -18.52
N PRO A 397 1.08 4.46 -18.72
CA PRO A 397 0.68 5.74 -19.29
C PRO A 397 0.36 5.63 -20.79
N ALA A 398 -0.35 6.62 -21.33
CA ALA A 398 -0.49 6.78 -22.77
C ALA A 398 0.82 7.31 -23.39
N PHE A 399 1.04 7.06 -24.67
CA PHE A 399 2.18 7.59 -25.40
C PHE A 399 1.79 8.20 -26.73
N GLU A 400 2.54 9.21 -27.15
CA GLU A 400 2.45 9.78 -28.49
C GLU A 400 3.85 9.92 -29.09
N VAL A 401 4.02 9.42 -30.30
CA VAL A 401 5.31 9.45 -31.00
C VAL A 401 5.29 10.55 -32.04
N PHE A 402 6.29 11.43 -31.93
CA PHE A 402 6.52 12.56 -32.79
C PHE A 402 7.75 12.33 -33.65
N GLN A 403 7.63 12.59 -34.94
CA GLN A 403 8.74 12.58 -35.90
C GLN A 403 9.01 13.99 -36.39
N ARG A 404 10.30 14.36 -36.44
CA ARG A 404 10.70 15.68 -36.91
C ARG A 404 10.28 15.87 -38.38
N ARG A 405 9.79 17.08 -38.70
CA ARG A 405 9.35 17.45 -40.05
C ARG A 405 10.50 17.55 -41.05
#